data_AF-Q9KC31-F1
#
_entry.id   AF-Q9KC31-F1
#
_cell.length_a   1.000
_cell.length_b   1.000
_cell.length_c   1.000
_cell.angle_alpha   90.00
_cell.angle_beta   90.00
_cell.angle_gamma   90.00
#
_symmetry.space_group_name_H-M   'P 1'
#
loop_
_entity.id
_entity.type
_entity.pdbx_description
1 polymer ?
#
loop_
_entity_poly.entity_id
_entity_poly.type
_entity_poly.pdbx_seq_one_letter_code
_entity_poly.pdbx_strand_id
1 'polypeptide(L)' 'MVVKQIEKKREQMLNLAAKYGLTAEITVRCSQELDRLLNIVQKH' A
#
# COMPACT_ATOMS: atom_id res chain seq x y z
N MET A 1 12.13 -0.75 -11.17
CA MET A 1 11.66 -2.04 -10.59
C MET A 1 10.84 -1.87 -9.31
N VAL A 2 11.15 -0.91 -8.42
CA VAL A 2 10.39 -0.69 -7.16
C VAL A 2 9.06 0.06 -7.38
N VAL A 3 9.03 1.03 -8.30
CA VAL A 3 7.81 1.81 -8.63
C VAL A 3 6.63 0.92 -9.06
N LYS A 4 6.87 -0.13 -9.86
CA LYS A 4 5.81 -1.08 -10.24
C LYS A 4 5.22 -1.85 -9.04
N GLN A 5 6.04 -2.11 -8.01
CA GLN A 5 5.57 -2.77 -6.79
C GLN A 5 4.73 -1.82 -5.94
N ILE A 6 5.11 -0.54 -5.88
CA ILE A 6 4.34 0.52 -5.22
C ILE A 6 2.97 0.66 -5.89
N GLU A 7 2.90 0.78 -7.22
CA GLU A 7 1.63 0.89 -7.94
C GLU A 7 0.73 -0.32 -7.71
N LYS A 8 1.28 -1.54 -7.80
CA LYS A 8 0.51 -2.76 -7.53
C LYS A 8 -0.01 -2.81 -6.09
N LYS A 9 0.81 -2.42 -5.12
CA LYS A 9 0.42 -2.39 -3.71
C LYS A 9 -0.61 -1.30 -3.41
N ARG A 10 -0.51 -0.16 -4.11
CA ARG A 10 -1.50 0.93 -4.05
C ARG A 10 -2.85 0.49 -4.58
N GLU A 11 -2.89 -0.18 -5.72
CA GLU A 11 -4.13 -0.76 -6.27
C GLU A 11 -4.75 -1.78 -5.30
N GLN A 12 -3.91 -2.65 -4.71
CA GLN A 12 -4.37 -3.60 -3.69
C GLN A 12 -4.96 -2.92 -2.46
N MET A 13 -4.34 -1.85 -1.95
CA MET A 13 -4.85 -1.08 -0.82
C MET A 13 -6.21 -0.44 -1.15
N LEU A 14 -6.36 0.15 -2.36
CA LEU A 14 -7.62 0.74 -2.81
C LEU A 14 -8.73 -0.30 -2.93
N ASN A 15 -8.43 -1.48 -3.46
CA ASN A 15 -9.38 -2.59 -3.54
C ASN A 15 -9.82 -3.06 -2.15
N LEU A 16 -8.89 -3.16 -1.19
CA LEU A 16 -9.20 -3.52 0.19
C LEU A 16 -10.01 -2.42 0.90
N ALA A 17 -9.68 -1.15 0.67
CA ALA A 17 -10.42 -0.01 1.20
C ALA A 17 -11.86 0.02 0.68
N ALA A 18 -12.07 -0.24 -0.61
CA ALA A 18 -13.40 -0.32 -1.21
C ALA A 18 -14.21 -1.50 -0.67
N LYS A 19 -13.57 -2.64 -0.39
CA LYS A 19 -14.25 -3.86 0.05
C LYS A 19 -14.50 -3.94 1.56
N TYR A 20 -13.59 -3.42 2.37
CA TYR A 20 -13.58 -3.60 3.83
C TYR A 20 -13.54 -2.28 4.61
N GLY A 21 -13.33 -1.15 3.94
CA GLY A 21 -13.12 0.15 4.56
C GLY A 21 -11.65 0.44 4.85
N LEU A 22 -11.34 1.71 5.09
CA LEU A 22 -9.98 2.21 5.35
C LEU A 22 -9.44 1.79 6.73
N THR A 23 -10.34 1.58 7.70
CA THR A 23 -10.00 1.21 9.08
C THR A 23 -9.92 -0.30 9.29
N ALA A 24 -10.28 -1.12 8.30
CA ALA A 24 -10.12 -2.56 8.40
C ALA A 24 -8.65 -2.93 8.57
N GLU A 25 -8.36 -3.85 9.48
CA GLU A 25 -6.98 -4.26 9.82
C GLU A 25 -6.17 -4.65 8.57
N ILE A 26 -6.81 -5.33 7.61
CA ILE A 26 -6.19 -5.72 6.35
C ILE A 26 -5.84 -4.54 5.45
N THR A 27 -6.67 -3.50 5.41
CA THR A 27 -6.42 -2.27 4.66
C THR A 27 -5.30 -1.45 5.33
N VAL A 28 -5.31 -1.38 6.66
CA VAL A 28 -4.28 -0.71 7.46
C VAL A 28 -2.92 -1.42 7.34
N ARG A 29 -2.89 -2.75 7.35
CA ARG A 29 -1.65 -3.49 7.09
C ARG A 29 -1.14 -3.24 5.67
N CYS A 30 -2.04 -3.22 4.68
CA CYS A 30 -1.69 -2.95 3.30
C CYS A 30 -1.11 -1.54 3.12
N SER A 31 -1.67 -0.53 3.80
CA SER A 31 -1.15 0.84 3.78
C SER A 31 0.22 0.95 4.42
N GLN A 32 0.47 0.26 5.55
CA GLN A 32 1.80 0.21 6.19
C GLN A 32 2.86 -0.45 5.30
N GLU A 33 2.50 -1.49 4.55
CA GLU A 33 3.41 -2.12 3.60
C GLU A 33 3.71 -1.21 2.41
N LEU A 34 2.71 -0.50 1.90
CA LEU A 34 2.89 0.51 0.86
C LEU A 34 3.81 1.64 1.33
N ASP A 35 3.62 2.12 2.57
CA ASP A 35 4.45 3.15 3.18
C ASP A 35 5.92 2.71 3.31
N ARG A 36 6.17 1.46 3.72
CA ARG A 36 7.53 0.87 3.73
C ARG A 36 8.17 0.88 2.35
N LEU A 37 7.43 0.52 1.31
CA LEU A 37 7.93 0.54 -0.07
C LEU A 37 8.26 1.97 -0.54
N LEU A 38 7.40 2.94 -0.19
CA LEU A 38 7.63 4.36 -0.49
C LEU A 38 8.86 4.91 0.23
N ASN A 39 9.04 4.59 1.51
CA ASN A 39 10.20 5.01 2.29
C ASN A 39 11.53 4.48 1.72
N ILE A 40 11.54 3.28 1.13
CA ILE A 40 12.73 2.74 0.46
C ILE A 40 13.10 3.57 -0.77
N VAL A 41 12.11 4.08 -1.50
CA VAL A 41 12.33 4.91 -2.69
C VAL A 41 12.64 6.36 -2.32
N GLN A 42 12.02 6.92 -1.28
CA GLN A 42 12.24 8.30 -0.83
C GLN A 42 13.57 8.53 -0.11
N LYS A 43 14.19 7.48 0.44
CA LYS A 43 15.52 7.56 1.10
C LYS A 43 16.71 7.45 0.13
N HIS A 44 16.47 7.58 -1.17
CA HIS A 44 17.49 7.70 -2.23
C HIS A 44 17.29 9.00 -2.99
#